data_AF-A0A2S9WZ11-F1
#
_entry.id   AF-A0A2S9WZ11-F1
#
_cell.length_a   1.000
_cell.length_b   1.000
_cell.length_c   1.000
_cell.angle_alpha   90.00
_cell.angle_beta   90.00
_cell.angle_gamma   90.00
#
_symmetry.space_group_name_H-M   'P 1'
#
loop_
_entity.id
_entity.type
_entity.pdbx_description
1 polymer ?
#
loop_
_entity_poly.entity_id
_entity_poly.type
_entity_poly.pdbx_seq_one_letter_code
_entity_poly.pdbx_strand_id
1 'polypeptide(L)'
;MALTAQQLADVRRFAGYPMLGDSVADDSRDFAYGWVSPGVWQTLQHRLTNMRPEEESILVSAYLTNLYALESAIPNASDNLDTDQAAVWKRNAREISDRTALLDMWRRRMCAFIGIAPGPFLGNGGISVTR
;
A
#
# COMPACT_ATOMS: atom_id res chain seq x y z
N MET A 1 -4.19 17.71 9.17
CA MET A 1 -3.76 18.42 7.95
C MET A 1 -4.08 17.47 6.81
N ALA A 2 -5.01 17.83 5.95
CA ALA A 2 -5.51 16.93 4.91
C ALA A 2 -4.38 16.32 4.06
N LEU A 3 -4.55 15.06 3.67
CA LEU A 3 -3.62 14.36 2.79
C LEU A 3 -3.48 15.09 1.45
N THR A 4 -2.26 15.12 0.91
CA THR A 4 -2.02 15.68 -0.42
C THR A 4 -2.58 14.75 -1.50
N ALA A 5 -2.84 15.28 -2.69
CA ALA A 5 -3.28 14.48 -3.84
C ALA A 5 -2.31 13.32 -4.16
N GLN A 6 -1.01 13.56 -3.99
CA GLN A 6 0.02 12.54 -4.14
C GLN A 6 -0.11 11.42 -3.09
N GLN A 7 -0.30 11.78 -1.81
CA GLN A 7 -0.47 10.81 -0.74
C GLN A 7 -1.74 9.97 -0.95
N LEU A 8 -2.84 10.58 -1.41
CA LEU A 8 -4.07 9.84 -1.74
C LEU A 8 -3.83 8.80 -2.83
N ALA A 9 -3.13 9.18 -3.90
CA ALA A 9 -2.79 8.27 -5.00
C ALA A 9 -1.87 7.14 -4.53
N ASP A 10 -0.86 7.45 -3.70
CA ASP A 10 0.07 6.46 -3.17
C ASP A 10 -0.60 5.47 -2.21
N VAL A 11 -1.49 5.93 -1.34
CA VAL A 11 -2.25 5.03 -0.47
C VAL A 11 -3.08 4.05 -1.29
N ARG A 12 -3.76 4.51 -2.34
CA ARG A 12 -4.56 3.65 -3.23
C ARG A 12 -3.70 2.58 -3.90
N ARG A 13 -2.54 2.99 -4.44
CA ARG A 13 -1.57 2.11 -5.10
C ARG A 13 -0.98 1.09 -4.12
N PHE A 14 -0.56 1.54 -2.95
CA PHE A 14 -0.04 0.65 -1.90
C PHE A 14 -1.13 -0.27 -1.36
N ALA A 15 -2.39 0.15 -1.30
CA ALA A 15 -3.50 -0.73 -0.95
C ALA A 15 -3.85 -1.76 -2.03
N GLY A 16 -3.20 -1.71 -3.20
CA GLY A 16 -3.37 -2.69 -4.28
C GLY A 16 -4.59 -2.43 -5.17
N TYR A 17 -5.10 -1.20 -5.18
CA TYR A 17 -6.18 -0.78 -6.07
C TYR A 17 -5.61 -0.13 -7.34
N PRO A 18 -6.30 -0.27 -8.49
CA PRO A 18 -5.87 0.35 -9.73
C PRO A 18 -5.89 1.87 -9.64
N MET A 19 -5.07 2.52 -10.47
CA MET A 19 -5.16 3.96 -10.68
C MET A 19 -6.56 4.34 -11.18
N LEU A 20 -7.01 5.54 -10.81
CA LEU A 20 -8.32 6.05 -11.20
C LEU A 20 -8.33 6.68 -12.60
N GLY A 21 -7.20 7.27 -13.03
CA GLY A 21 -7.14 7.98 -14.31
C GLY A 21 -8.07 9.20 -14.34
N ASP A 22 -8.96 9.24 -15.32
CA ASP A 22 -10.01 10.25 -15.50
C ASP A 22 -11.28 9.97 -14.67
N SER A 23 -11.37 8.80 -14.05
CA SER A 23 -12.51 8.43 -13.21
C SER A 23 -12.42 9.08 -11.83
N VAL A 24 -13.53 9.61 -11.34
CA VAL A 24 -13.62 10.21 -10.00
C VAL A 24 -14.08 9.16 -9.01
N ALA A 25 -13.26 8.87 -7.99
CA ALA A 25 -13.71 8.12 -6.83
C ALA A 25 -14.48 9.04 -5.89
N ASP A 26 -15.64 8.57 -5.42
CA ASP A 26 -16.46 9.25 -4.43
C ASP A 26 -17.09 8.22 -3.47
N ASP A 27 -18.03 8.66 -2.64
CA ASP A 27 -18.71 7.82 -1.65
C ASP A 27 -19.55 6.68 -2.27
N SER A 28 -19.90 6.79 -3.55
CA SER A 28 -20.72 5.82 -4.29
C SER A 28 -19.95 5.11 -5.42
N ARG A 29 -18.80 5.63 -5.83
CA ARG A 29 -18.05 5.23 -7.03
C ARG A 29 -16.60 4.90 -6.70
N ASP A 30 -16.38 3.99 -5.77
CA ASP A 30 -15.06 3.42 -5.52
C ASP A 30 -15.13 1.89 -5.42
N PHE A 31 -14.24 1.22 -6.11
CA PHE A 31 -14.04 -0.23 -5.95
C PHE A 31 -13.46 -0.58 -4.59
N ALA A 32 -12.79 0.36 -3.94
CA ALA A 32 -12.27 0.20 -2.60
C ALA A 32 -13.31 0.64 -1.58
N TYR A 33 -13.93 -0.31 -0.89
CA TYR A 33 -14.88 -0.04 0.18
C TYR A 33 -14.76 -1.07 1.30
N GLY A 34 -15.22 -0.70 2.50
CA GLY A 34 -15.09 -1.52 3.69
C GLY A 34 -16.20 -1.24 4.68
N TRP A 35 -16.47 -2.24 5.53
CA TRP A 35 -17.46 -2.17 6.57
C TRP A 35 -16.86 -1.50 7.80
N VAL A 36 -17.46 -0.40 8.27
CA VAL A 36 -16.87 0.45 9.33
C VAL A 36 -17.60 0.33 10.65
N SER A 37 -18.93 0.15 10.60
CA SER A 37 -19.82 0.03 11.76
C SER A 37 -21.08 -0.71 11.31
N PRO A 38 -21.82 -1.44 12.16
CA PRO A 38 -23.03 -2.17 11.75
C PRO A 38 -23.96 -1.34 10.84
N GLY A 39 -24.15 -1.80 9.60
CA GLY A 39 -24.98 -1.12 8.59
C GLY A 39 -24.32 0.04 7.82
N VAL A 40 -23.06 0.39 8.10
CA VAL A 40 -22.35 1.53 7.48
C VAL A 40 -21.14 1.06 6.68
N TRP A 41 -21.22 1.24 5.37
CA TRP A 41 -20.11 1.05 4.43
C TRP A 41 -19.50 2.39 4.07
N GLN A 42 -18.18 2.43 3.94
CA GLN A 42 -17.47 3.62 3.47
C GLN A 42 -16.45 3.23 2.40
N THR A 43 -16.28 4.10 1.41
CA THR A 43 -15.25 3.97 0.39
C THR A 43 -13.88 4.39 0.93
N LEU A 44 -12.81 3.91 0.31
CA LEU A 44 -11.45 4.33 0.62
C LEU A 44 -11.33 5.85 0.46
N GLN A 45 -11.85 6.40 -0.64
CA GLN A 45 -11.85 7.85 -0.87
C GLN A 45 -12.51 8.61 0.29
N HIS A 46 -13.71 8.20 0.72
CA HIS A 46 -14.41 8.84 1.84
C HIS A 46 -13.56 8.83 3.11
N ARG A 47 -12.92 7.69 3.39
CA ARG A 47 -12.11 7.55 4.60
C ARG A 47 -10.88 8.45 4.56
N LEU A 48 -10.16 8.49 3.45
CA LEU A 48 -8.95 9.28 3.31
C LEU A 48 -9.22 10.80 3.34
N THR A 49 -10.41 11.25 2.91
CA THR A 49 -10.78 12.67 2.97
C THR A 49 -11.39 13.09 4.30
N ASN A 50 -11.85 12.15 5.13
CA ASN A 50 -12.48 12.40 6.43
C ASN A 50 -11.70 11.82 7.63
N MET A 51 -10.39 11.60 7.48
CA MET A 51 -9.56 11.10 8.57
C MET A 51 -9.42 12.13 9.70
N ARG A 52 -9.24 11.64 10.93
CA ARG A 52 -8.86 12.51 12.04
C ARG A 52 -7.38 12.91 11.91
N PRO A 53 -6.97 14.10 12.40
CA PRO A 53 -5.59 14.56 12.29
C PRO A 53 -4.54 13.59 12.86
N GLU A 54 -4.87 12.86 13.91
CA GLU A 54 -3.99 11.86 14.52
C GLU A 54 -3.80 10.65 13.60
N GLU A 55 -4.88 10.20 12.96
CA GLU A 55 -4.87 9.08 12.02
C GLU A 55 -4.11 9.45 10.74
N GLU A 56 -4.29 10.67 10.25
CA GLU A 56 -3.50 11.23 9.14
C GLU A 56 -2.00 11.20 9.47
N SER A 57 -1.63 11.65 10.68
CA SER A 57 -0.24 11.66 11.12
C SER A 57 0.35 10.25 11.15
N ILE A 58 -0.38 9.26 11.67
CA ILE A 58 0.04 7.85 11.68
C ILE A 58 0.19 7.33 10.25
N LEU A 59 -0.78 7.60 9.37
CA LEU A 59 -0.73 7.14 7.99
C LEU A 59 0.50 7.67 7.25
N VAL A 60 0.79 8.96 7.40
CA VAL A 60 1.94 9.60 6.75
C VAL A 60 3.25 9.13 7.36
N SER A 61 3.41 9.31 8.68
CA SER A 61 4.71 9.12 9.36
C SER A 61 5.10 7.66 9.55
N ALA A 62 4.14 6.77 9.82
CA ALA A 62 4.43 5.37 10.10
C ALA A 62 4.27 4.50 8.85
N TYR A 63 3.25 4.73 8.03
CA TYR A 63 3.00 3.85 6.87
C TYR A 63 3.66 4.38 5.60
N LEU A 64 3.29 5.55 5.10
CA LEU A 64 3.80 6.05 3.82
C LEU A 64 5.32 6.20 3.82
N THR A 65 5.90 6.80 4.87
CA THR A 65 7.37 6.91 5.00
C THR A 65 8.08 5.56 4.89
N ASN A 66 7.61 4.53 5.61
CA ASN A 66 8.22 3.20 5.56
C ASN A 66 7.94 2.48 4.24
N LEU A 67 6.76 2.64 3.65
CA LEU A 67 6.41 2.04 2.36
C LEU A 67 7.27 2.58 1.23
N TYR A 68 7.53 3.89 1.18
CA TYR A 68 8.45 4.47 0.19
C TYR A 68 9.89 3.94 0.35
N ALA A 69 10.35 3.81 1.60
CA ALA A 69 11.69 3.26 1.88
C ALA A 69 11.79 1.78 1.46
N LEU A 70 10.78 0.97 1.79
CA LEU A 70 10.75 -0.45 1.43
C LEU A 70 10.62 -0.65 -0.08
N GLU A 71 9.81 0.16 -0.77
CA GLU A 71 9.66 0.09 -2.22
C GLU A 71 10.95 0.46 -2.95
N SER A 72 11.63 1.55 -2.56
CA SER A 72 12.91 1.95 -3.17
C SER A 72 14.05 0.98 -2.86
N ALA A 73 13.99 0.27 -1.74
CA ALA A 73 14.96 -0.75 -1.37
C ALA A 73 14.97 -1.97 -2.31
N ILE A 74 13.87 -2.27 -3.01
CA ILE A 74 13.80 -3.41 -3.94
C ILE A 74 14.63 -3.18 -5.21
N PRO A 75 14.41 -2.11 -6.02
CA PRO A 75 15.23 -1.86 -7.18
C PRO A 75 16.69 -1.57 -6.79
N ASN A 76 16.96 -0.92 -5.66
CA ASN A 76 18.34 -0.71 -5.21
C ASN A 76 19.09 -2.02 -4.90
N ALA A 77 18.39 -3.12 -4.64
CA ALA A 77 19.02 -4.43 -4.49
C ALA A 77 19.51 -5.00 -5.85
N SER A 78 19.09 -4.42 -6.98
CA SER A 78 19.52 -4.89 -8.31
C SER A 78 21.02 -4.70 -8.56
N ASP A 79 21.63 -3.69 -7.93
CA ASP A 79 23.05 -3.36 -8.12
C ASP A 79 23.99 -4.51 -7.74
N ASN A 80 23.51 -5.47 -6.93
CA ASN A 80 24.27 -6.61 -6.45
C ASN A 80 23.74 -7.96 -7.01
N LEU A 81 22.95 -7.93 -8.08
CA LEU A 81 22.38 -9.15 -8.71
C LEU A 81 23.45 -10.03 -9.38
N ASP A 82 24.49 -9.43 -9.94
CA ASP A 82 25.51 -10.16 -10.72
C ASP A 82 26.66 -10.70 -9.87
N THR A 83 26.76 -10.30 -8.60
CA THR A 83 27.88 -10.67 -7.71
C THR A 83 27.41 -11.62 -6.61
N ASP A 84 27.69 -12.92 -6.76
CA ASP A 84 27.28 -13.93 -5.77
C ASP A 84 28.21 -13.95 -4.53
N GLN A 85 29.47 -13.55 -4.70
CA GLN A 85 30.46 -13.41 -3.64
C GLN A 85 31.46 -12.30 -3.95
N ALA A 86 31.68 -11.40 -3.00
CA ALA A 86 32.74 -10.39 -3.05
C ALA A 86 33.68 -10.57 -1.86
N ALA A 87 34.85 -11.18 -2.10
CA ALA A 87 35.79 -11.59 -1.05
C ALA A 87 35.13 -12.50 0.02
N VAL A 88 35.17 -12.12 1.30
CA VAL A 88 34.59 -12.90 2.42
C VAL A 88 33.07 -12.67 2.54
N TRP A 89 32.53 -11.65 1.88
CA TRP A 89 31.10 -11.31 1.96
C TRP A 89 30.28 -12.17 1.00
N LYS A 90 29.30 -12.88 1.56
CA LYS A 90 28.31 -13.66 0.83
C LYS A 90 26.97 -12.93 0.84
N ARG A 91 26.34 -12.76 -0.33
CA ARG A 91 25.03 -12.12 -0.41
C ARG A 91 23.91 -13.00 0.14
N ASN A 92 22.79 -12.38 0.51
CA ASN A 92 21.55 -13.12 0.77
C ASN A 92 20.84 -13.40 -0.56
N ALA A 93 20.88 -14.66 -1.02
CA ALA A 93 20.21 -15.08 -2.25
C ALA A 93 18.69 -14.88 -2.24
N ARG A 94 18.07 -14.70 -1.07
CA ARG A 94 16.64 -14.42 -0.90
C ARG A 94 16.32 -12.96 -0.66
N GLU A 95 17.30 -12.06 -0.70
CA GLU A 95 17.12 -10.65 -0.31
C GLU A 95 15.96 -9.96 -1.00
N ILE A 96 15.83 -10.10 -2.32
CA ILE A 96 14.73 -9.49 -3.07
C ILE A 96 13.39 -10.07 -2.63
N SER A 97 13.30 -11.40 -2.51
CA SER A 97 12.09 -12.08 -2.04
C SER A 97 11.70 -11.64 -0.63
N ASP A 98 12.66 -11.52 0.28
CA ASP A 98 12.43 -11.10 1.66
C ASP A 98 11.96 -9.64 1.73
N ARG A 99 12.57 -8.76 0.93
CA ARG A 99 12.18 -7.33 0.83
C ARG A 99 10.77 -7.18 0.24
N THR A 100 10.43 -7.91 -0.82
CA THR A 100 9.09 -7.90 -1.41
C THR A 100 8.05 -8.40 -0.41
N ALA A 101 8.31 -9.50 0.31
CA ALA A 101 7.42 -10.01 1.33
C ALA A 101 7.21 -9.02 2.48
N LEU A 102 8.28 -8.33 2.89
CA LEU A 102 8.20 -7.27 3.91
C LEU A 102 7.33 -6.10 3.43
N LEU A 103 7.52 -5.64 2.19
CA LEU A 103 6.70 -4.59 1.59
C LEU A 103 5.20 -4.99 1.57
N ASP A 104 4.87 -6.18 1.10
CA ASP A 104 3.48 -6.64 1.03
C ASP A 104 2.84 -6.80 2.42
N MET A 105 3.61 -7.23 3.42
CA MET A 105 3.15 -7.28 4.81
C MET A 105 2.79 -5.87 5.31
N TRP A 106 3.63 -4.87 5.07
CA TRP A 106 3.37 -3.48 5.48
C TRP A 106 2.18 -2.87 4.74
N ARG A 107 2.03 -3.15 3.45
CA ARG A 107 0.86 -2.75 2.65
C ARG A 107 -0.44 -3.31 3.24
N ARG A 108 -0.45 -4.59 3.62
CA ARG A 108 -1.62 -5.23 4.27
C ARG A 108 -1.91 -4.65 5.66
N ARG A 109 -0.89 -4.31 6.44
CA ARG A 109 -1.06 -3.61 7.73
C ARG A 109 -1.67 -2.23 7.56
N MET A 110 -1.26 -1.49 6.53
CA MET A 110 -1.86 -0.21 6.17
C MET A 110 -3.34 -0.37 5.80
N CYS A 111 -3.69 -1.35 4.96
CA CYS A 111 -5.08 -1.68 4.63
C CYS A 111 -5.91 -1.96 5.90
N ALA A 112 -5.37 -2.75 6.84
CA ALA A 112 -6.03 -3.06 8.09
C ALA A 112 -6.23 -1.81 8.98
N PHE A 113 -5.24 -0.92 9.05
CA PHE A 113 -5.37 0.37 9.75
C PHE A 113 -6.47 1.25 9.14
N ILE A 114 -6.51 1.32 7.81
CA ILE A 114 -7.55 2.07 7.08
C ILE A 114 -8.90 1.34 7.16
N GLY A 115 -8.96 0.06 7.52
CA GLY A 115 -10.21 -0.70 7.56
C GLY A 115 -10.80 -0.96 6.17
N ILE A 116 -9.94 -1.09 5.15
CA ILE A 116 -10.30 -1.47 3.78
C ILE A 116 -9.61 -2.79 3.47
N ALA A 117 -10.29 -3.70 2.77
CA ALA A 117 -9.68 -4.96 2.37
C ALA A 117 -8.49 -4.71 1.42
N PRO A 118 -7.45 -5.57 1.43
CA PRO A 118 -6.41 -5.51 0.41
C PRO A 118 -7.03 -5.62 -0.99
N GLY A 119 -6.59 -4.74 -1.89
CA GLY A 119 -7.04 -4.71 -3.27
C GLY A 119 -6.55 -5.91 -4.09
N PRO A 120 -7.07 -6.06 -5.32
CA PRO A 120 -6.83 -7.23 -6.18
C PRO A 120 -5.35 -7.47 -6.50
N PHE A 121 -4.53 -6.43 -6.57
CA PHE A 121 -3.10 -6.55 -6.88
C PHE A 121 -2.25 -7.01 -5.68
N LEU A 122 -2.83 -7.14 -4.49
CA LEU A 122 -2.15 -7.73 -3.32
C LEU A 122 -2.40 -9.24 -3.19
N GLY A 123 -3.09 -9.87 -4.14
CA GLY A 123 -3.40 -11.30 -4.13
C GLY A 123 -4.67 -11.60 -3.35
N ASN A 124 -4.64 -12.61 -2.47
CA ASN A 124 -5.84 -13.03 -1.71
C ASN A 124 -6.33 -11.88 -0.81
N GLY A 125 -7.34 -11.17 -1.30
CA GLY A 125 -7.95 -9.95 -0.77
C GLY A 125 -9.46 -9.96 -1.05
N GLY A 126 -10.17 -8.93 -0.61
CA GLY A 126 -11.64 -8.90 -0.67
C GLY A 126 -12.22 -8.84 -2.09
N ILE A 127 -11.40 -8.48 -3.08
CA ILE A 127 -11.80 -8.24 -4.47
C ILE A 127 -10.75 -8.86 -5.39
N SER A 128 -11.18 -9.65 -6.39
CA SER A 128 -10.33 -10.20 -7.44
C SER A 128 -10.68 -9.54 -8.77
N VAL A 129 -9.69 -9.10 -9.54
CA VAL A 129 -9.91 -8.63 -10.92
C VAL A 129 -9.85 -9.84 -11.85
N THR A 130 -10.98 -10.16 -12.48
CA THR A 130 -11.08 -11.21 -13.50
C THR A 130 -11.14 -10.57 -14.89
N ARG A 131 -10.47 -11.21 -15.86
CA ARG A 131 -10.41 -10.77 -17.26
C ARG A 131 -11.75 -10.92 -17.97
#